data_AF-A0A101IMY0-F1
#
_entry.id   AF-A0A101IMY0-F1
#
_cell.length_a   1.000
_cell.length_b   1.000
_cell.length_c   1.000
_cell.angle_alpha   90.00
_cell.angle_beta   90.00
_cell.angle_gamma   90.00
#
_symmetry.space_group_name_H-M   'P 1'
#
loop_
_entity.id
_entity.type
_entity.pdbx_description
1 polymer ?
#
loop_
_entity_poly.entity_id
_entity_poly.type
_entity_poly.pdbx_seq_one_letter_code
_entity_poly.pdbx_strand_id
1 'polypeptide(L)'
;MHINKTTKTVRTFYLYAVSLLSLIFLAIGMGNLANTILKAMVFKEAEKRDYSVCYNYPYYIPSADLKNLEGLTVDQNEKIESMIRDYEAWQETNTGEACYRSERKNRIVNSLTMILIALPLYIFHWVIIKKEKKRK
;
A
#
# COMPACT_ATOMS: atom_id res chain seq x y z
N MET A 1 1.87 -46.85 -3.51
CA MET A 1 2.54 -46.16 -2.39
C MET A 1 1.53 -46.03 -1.25
N HIS A 2 1.68 -46.83 -0.19
CA HIS A 2 0.74 -46.85 0.93
C HIS A 2 1.00 -45.63 1.82
N ILE A 3 0.15 -44.61 1.72
CA ILE A 3 0.25 -43.41 2.58
C ILE A 3 -0.25 -43.82 3.97
N ASN A 4 0.58 -43.69 5.00
CA ASN A 4 0.21 -44.03 6.37
C ASN A 4 -0.87 -43.05 6.91
N LYS A 5 -1.55 -43.43 8.00
CA LYS A 5 -2.60 -42.61 8.63
C LYS A 5 -2.10 -41.25 9.11
N THR A 6 -0.87 -41.18 9.62
CA THR A 6 -0.29 -39.93 10.17
C THR A 6 -0.01 -38.91 9.06
N THR A 7 0.60 -39.31 7.95
CA THR A 7 0.83 -38.50 6.74
C THR A 7 -0.48 -37.96 6.17
N LYS A 8 -1.56 -38.76 6.18
CA LYS A 8 -2.88 -38.29 5.74
C LYS A 8 -3.44 -37.18 6.63
N THR A 9 -3.29 -37.31 7.95
CA THR A 9 -3.71 -36.29 8.93
C THR A 9 -2.89 -35.01 8.79
N VAL A 10 -1.56 -35.12 8.72
CA VAL A 10 -0.65 -33.98 8.53
C VAL A 10 -0.96 -33.22 7.25
N ARG A 11 -1.13 -33.92 6.13
CA ARG A 11 -1.55 -33.32 4.86
C ARG A 11 -2.89 -32.61 4.96
N THR A 12 -3.87 -33.23 5.62
CA THR A 12 -5.20 -32.62 5.80
C THR A 12 -5.08 -31.31 6.58
N PHE A 13 -4.37 -31.33 7.71
CA PHE A 13 -4.13 -30.15 8.53
C PHE A 13 -3.45 -29.03 7.73
N TYR A 14 -2.39 -29.36 6.97
CA TYR A 14 -1.71 -28.42 6.08
C TYR A 14 -2.67 -27.75 5.09
N LEU A 15 -3.50 -28.54 4.39
CA LEU A 15 -4.44 -27.99 3.41
C LEU A 15 -5.42 -27.00 4.04
N TYR A 16 -5.94 -27.30 5.23
CA TYR A 16 -6.83 -26.39 5.95
C TYR A 16 -6.11 -25.14 6.48
N ALA A 17 -4.89 -25.29 7.02
CA ALA A 17 -4.10 -24.17 7.50
C ALA A 17 -3.79 -23.17 6.38
N VAL A 18 -3.32 -23.67 5.22
CA VAL A 18 -3.05 -22.81 4.06
C VAL A 18 -4.33 -22.19 3.50
N SER A 19 -5.43 -22.94 3.44
CA SER A 19 -6.72 -22.39 3.01
C SER A 19 -7.20 -21.27 3.92
N LEU A 20 -7.08 -21.44 5.24
CA LEU A 20 -7.47 -20.43 6.22
C LEU A 20 -6.60 -19.17 6.11
N LEU A 21 -5.27 -19.33 6.06
CA LEU A 21 -4.35 -18.21 5.90
C LEU A 21 -4.63 -17.45 4.61
N SER A 22 -4.80 -18.17 3.50
CA SER A 22 -5.14 -17.55 2.20
C SER A 22 -6.45 -16.77 2.28
N LEU A 23 -7.46 -17.31 2.96
CA LEU A 23 -8.74 -16.62 3.13
C LEU A 23 -8.61 -15.35 3.97
N ILE A 24 -7.77 -15.35 5.01
CA ILE A 24 -7.48 -14.16 5.83
C ILE A 24 -6.84 -13.07 4.97
N PHE A 25 -5.79 -13.39 4.20
CA PHE A 25 -5.15 -12.42 3.31
C PHE A 25 -6.11 -11.91 2.24
N LEU A 26 -6.97 -12.78 1.70
CA LEU A 26 -8.00 -12.38 0.75
C LEU A 26 -8.99 -11.38 1.38
N ALA A 27 -9.46 -11.65 2.60
CA ALA A 27 -10.36 -10.75 3.31
C ALA A 27 -9.72 -9.39 3.62
N ILE A 28 -8.45 -9.39 4.05
CA ILE A 28 -7.69 -8.15 4.31
C ILE A 28 -7.52 -7.35 3.01
N GLY A 29 -7.09 -8.00 1.93
CA GLY A 29 -6.93 -7.35 0.63
C GLY A 29 -8.23 -6.72 0.11
N MET A 30 -9.35 -7.46 0.19
CA MET A 30 -10.66 -6.94 -0.19
C MET A 30 -11.11 -5.78 0.70
N GLY A 31 -10.93 -5.88 2.02
CA GLY A 31 -11.27 -4.82 2.97
C GLY A 31 -10.48 -3.54 2.71
N ASN A 32 -9.17 -3.65 2.47
CA ASN A 32 -8.31 -2.51 2.15
C ASN A 32 -8.69 -1.85 0.82
N LEU A 33 -9.03 -2.65 -0.20
CA LEU A 33 -9.48 -2.14 -1.49
C LEU A 33 -10.80 -1.37 -1.34
N ALA A 34 -11.77 -1.96 -0.64
CA ALA A 34 -13.07 -1.33 -0.38
C ALA A 34 -12.91 -0.02 0.41
N ASN A 35 -12.10 -0.04 1.48
CA ASN A 35 -11.79 1.15 2.28
C ASN A 35 -11.16 2.27 1.42
N THR A 36 -10.22 1.92 0.54
CA THR A 36 -9.57 2.90 -0.35
C THR A 36 -10.56 3.51 -1.33
N ILE A 37 -11.40 2.69 -1.97
CA ILE A 37 -12.43 3.16 -2.92
C ILE A 37 -13.46 4.05 -2.20
N LEU A 38 -13.91 3.65 -1.02
CA LEU A 38 -14.91 4.38 -0.24
C LEU A 38 -14.38 5.75 0.19
N LYS A 39 -13.13 5.82 0.65
CA LYS A 39 -12.46 7.10 0.97
C LYS A 39 -12.30 7.98 -0.28
N ALA A 40 -11.90 7.40 -1.41
CA ALA A 40 -11.68 8.12 -2.65
C ALA A 40 -12.97 8.70 -3.27
N MET A 41 -14.09 7.99 -3.16
CA MET A 41 -15.34 8.34 -3.84
C MET A 41 -16.36 9.03 -2.93
N VAL A 42 -16.49 8.57 -1.68
CA VAL A 42 -17.54 9.00 -0.75
C VAL A 42 -16.97 9.88 0.36
N PHE A 43 -15.87 9.49 0.99
CA PHE A 43 -15.29 10.19 2.15
C PHE A 43 -13.96 10.88 1.81
N LYS A 44 -13.97 11.81 0.85
CA LYS A 44 -12.77 12.49 0.34
C LYS A 44 -11.97 13.20 1.45
N GLU A 45 -12.64 13.76 2.46
CA GLU A 45 -11.92 14.37 3.60
C GLU A 45 -11.19 13.34 4.45
N ALA A 46 -11.78 12.15 4.63
CA ALA A 46 -11.13 11.05 5.33
C ALA A 46 -9.93 10.52 4.54
N GLU A 47 -9.99 10.52 3.20
CA GLU A 47 -8.84 10.23 2.36
C GLU A 47 -7.70 11.21 2.62
N LYS A 48 -7.98 12.52 2.53
CA LYS A 48 -6.98 13.57 2.73
C LYS A 48 -6.28 13.41 4.06
N ARG A 49 -7.03 13.21 5.16
CA ARG A 49 -6.44 13.02 6.50
C ARG A 49 -5.66 11.70 6.67
N ASP A 50 -5.93 10.68 5.86
CA ASP A 50 -5.29 9.36 5.95
C ASP A 50 -3.87 9.33 5.36
N TYR A 51 -3.52 10.30 4.52
CA TYR A 51 -2.25 10.38 3.82
C TYR A 51 -1.32 11.41 4.45
N SER A 52 -0.85 11.12 5.67
CA SER A 52 0.06 11.99 6.44
C SER A 52 1.36 12.32 5.69
N VAL A 53 1.83 11.41 4.82
CA VAL A 53 2.99 11.63 3.95
C VAL A 53 2.82 12.84 3.02
N CYS A 54 1.60 13.11 2.57
CA CYS A 54 1.29 14.25 1.69
C CYS A 54 1.32 15.61 2.42
N TYR A 55 1.59 15.59 3.73
CA TYR A 55 1.77 16.78 4.56
C TYR A 55 3.14 16.81 5.24
N ASN A 56 3.98 15.79 5.02
CA ASN A 56 5.24 15.64 5.74
C ASN A 56 6.35 16.37 4.97
N TYR A 57 6.67 17.59 5.44
CA TYR A 57 7.69 18.43 4.83
C TYR A 57 9.08 18.01 5.31
N PRO A 58 10.06 17.80 4.40
CA PRO A 58 11.42 17.47 4.82
C PRO A 58 12.06 18.61 5.63
N TYR A 59 11.80 19.87 5.28
CA TYR A 59 12.11 21.09 6.03
C TYR A 59 11.21 22.22 5.50
N TYR A 60 10.61 23.04 6.38
CA TYR A 60 9.88 24.25 5.96
C TYR A 60 10.69 25.47 6.37
N ILE A 61 11.35 26.10 5.40
CA ILE A 61 11.86 27.47 5.53
C ILE A 61 11.09 28.27 4.47
N PRO A 62 10.31 29.30 4.85
CA PRO A 62 9.62 30.13 3.88
C PRO A 62 10.60 30.68 2.84
N SER A 63 10.28 30.53 1.55
CA SER A 63 11.11 31.06 0.47
C SER A 63 11.27 32.59 0.58
N ALA A 64 10.30 33.28 1.16
CA ALA A 64 10.38 34.69 1.52
C ALA A 64 11.50 34.98 2.53
N ASP A 65 11.68 34.13 3.54
CA ASP A 65 12.73 34.31 4.55
C ASP A 65 14.12 34.05 3.97
N LEU A 66 14.23 33.08 3.05
CA LEU A 66 15.47 32.77 2.33
C LEU A 66 15.89 33.88 1.36
N LYS A 67 14.93 34.51 0.68
CA LYS A 67 15.18 35.60 -0.29
C LYS A 67 15.54 36.93 0.38
N ASN A 68 15.25 37.09 1.66
CA ASN A 68 15.53 38.30 2.44
C ASN A 68 16.86 38.23 3.21
N LEU A 69 17.66 37.18 3.01
CA LEU A 69 18.97 37.06 3.64
C LEU A 69 19.97 38.05 3.03
N GLU A 70 20.50 38.96 3.85
CA GLU A 70 21.53 39.92 3.45
C GLU A 70 22.95 39.39 3.71
N GLY A 71 23.94 39.94 3.00
CA GLY A 71 25.37 39.61 3.21
C GLY A 71 25.84 38.29 2.57
N LEU A 72 25.06 37.73 1.64
CA LEU A 72 25.39 36.49 0.94
C LEU A 72 26.39 36.70 -0.20
N THR A 73 27.27 35.71 -0.40
CA THR A 73 28.11 35.63 -1.60
C THR A 73 27.28 35.19 -2.81
N VAL A 74 27.82 35.41 -4.02
CA VAL A 74 27.17 34.97 -5.28
C VAL A 74 26.88 33.46 -5.27
N ASP A 75 27.83 32.64 -4.79
CA ASP A 75 27.67 31.17 -4.67
C ASP A 75 26.57 30.78 -3.66
N GLN A 76 26.43 31.53 -2.57
CA GLN A 76 25.38 31.29 -1.57
C GLN A 76 23.99 31.62 -2.12
N ASN A 77 23.85 32.72 -2.85
CA ASN A 77 22.59 33.09 -3.51
C ASN A 77 22.16 32.03 -4.54
N GLU A 78 23.09 31.55 -5.36
CA GLU A 78 22.79 30.52 -6.36
C GLU A 78 22.31 29.20 -5.73
N LYS A 79 22.92 28.80 -4.61
CA LYS A 79 22.49 27.63 -3.82
C LYS A 79 21.09 27.81 -3.23
N ILE A 80 20.79 28.97 -2.67
CA ILE A 80 19.46 29.26 -2.12
C ILE A 80 18.39 29.22 -3.22
N GLU A 81 18.66 29.83 -4.36
CA GLU A 81 17.75 29.79 -5.50
C GLU A 81 17.55 28.35 -6.03
N SER A 82 18.60 27.53 -6.04
CA SER A 82 18.47 26.09 -6.36
C SER A 82 17.58 25.37 -5.35
N MET A 83 17.79 25.58 -4.05
CA MET A 83 16.99 24.95 -3.00
C MET A 83 15.51 25.33 -3.09
N ILE A 84 15.21 26.60 -3.42
CA ILE A 84 13.83 27.07 -3.61
C ILE A 84 13.18 26.36 -4.80
N ARG A 85 13.88 26.28 -5.95
CA ARG A 85 13.36 25.57 -7.13
C ARG A 85 13.12 24.09 -6.87
N ASP A 86 14.07 23.42 -6.21
CA ASP A 86 13.95 22.00 -5.87
C ASP A 86 12.77 21.74 -4.91
N TYR A 87 12.55 22.66 -3.97
CA TYR A 87 11.41 22.62 -3.06
C TYR A 87 10.07 22.80 -3.78
N GLU A 88 9.96 23.80 -4.68
CA GLU A 88 8.77 24.03 -5.48
C GLU A 88 8.43 22.81 -6.35
N ALA A 89 9.42 22.23 -7.03
CA ALA A 89 9.25 21.03 -7.84
C ALA A 89 8.85 19.80 -6.99
N TRP A 90 9.42 19.65 -5.80
CA TRP A 90 9.00 18.62 -4.85
C TRP A 90 7.55 18.83 -4.41
N GLN A 91 7.15 20.06 -4.11
CA GLN A 91 5.81 20.39 -3.61
C GLN A 91 4.72 20.04 -4.62
N GLU A 92 4.95 20.32 -5.92
CA GLU A 92 4.00 19.98 -6.99
C GLU A 92 3.66 18.49 -7.06
N THR A 93 4.63 17.63 -6.72
CA THR A 93 4.50 16.17 -6.88
C THR A 93 4.19 15.43 -5.58
N ASN A 94 4.58 15.99 -4.43
CA ASN A 94 4.51 15.33 -3.12
C ASN A 94 3.45 15.92 -2.19
N THR A 95 2.69 16.93 -2.62
CA THR A 95 1.60 17.50 -1.82
C THR A 95 0.28 17.52 -2.60
N GLY A 96 -0.82 17.77 -1.87
CA GLY A 96 -2.15 17.93 -2.45
C GLY A 96 -2.62 16.74 -3.28
N GLU A 97 -3.39 17.03 -4.34
CA GLU A 97 -4.07 16.00 -5.14
C GLU A 97 -3.11 15.08 -5.90
N ALA A 98 -1.94 15.60 -6.31
CA ALA A 98 -0.92 14.79 -6.98
C ALA A 98 -0.43 13.66 -6.05
N CYS A 99 -0.13 14.00 -4.79
CA CYS A 99 0.24 13.03 -3.78
C CYS A 99 -0.90 12.07 -3.43
N TYR A 100 -2.12 12.58 -3.18
CA TYR A 100 -3.27 11.73 -2.84
C TYR A 100 -3.56 10.69 -3.94
N ARG A 101 -3.44 11.10 -5.20
CA ARG A 101 -3.60 10.19 -6.34
C ARG A 101 -2.53 9.10 -6.36
N SER A 102 -1.29 9.44 -6.05
CA SER A 102 -0.18 8.48 -5.94
C SER A 102 -0.44 7.47 -4.82
N GLU A 103 -0.76 7.96 -3.63
CA GLU A 103 -1.05 7.13 -2.45
C GLU A 103 -2.24 6.21 -2.65
N ARG A 104 -3.32 6.71 -3.26
CA ARG A 104 -4.49 5.89 -3.63
C ARG A 104 -4.10 4.74 -4.55
N LYS A 105 -3.31 5.03 -5.60
CA LYS A 105 -2.82 4.00 -6.53
C LYS A 105 -1.98 2.96 -5.81
N ASN A 106 -1.05 3.38 -4.95
CA ASN A 106 -0.22 2.47 -4.16
C ASN A 106 -1.07 1.54 -3.28
N ARG A 107 -2.08 2.08 -2.57
CA ARG A 107 -2.98 1.26 -1.75
C ARG A 107 -3.83 0.29 -2.55
N ILE A 108 -4.31 0.71 -3.73
CA ILE A 108 -5.03 -0.18 -4.65
C ILE A 108 -4.11 -1.31 -5.12
N VAL A 109 -2.90 -0.99 -5.59
CA VAL A 109 -1.93 -2.00 -6.05
C VAL A 109 -1.60 -2.99 -4.95
N ASN A 110 -1.31 -2.52 -3.73
CA ASN A 110 -1.01 -3.40 -2.60
C ASN A 110 -2.18 -4.35 -2.27
N SER A 111 -3.41 -3.81 -2.28
CA SER A 111 -4.62 -4.59 -2.02
C SER A 111 -4.86 -5.64 -3.11
N LEU A 112 -4.69 -5.27 -4.38
CA LEU A 112 -4.82 -6.17 -5.52
C LEU A 112 -3.74 -7.25 -5.51
N THR A 113 -2.49 -6.92 -5.17
CA THR A 113 -1.41 -7.90 -5.03
C THR A 113 -1.75 -8.95 -3.97
N MET A 114 -2.27 -8.54 -2.81
CA MET A 114 -2.73 -9.49 -1.78
C MET A 114 -3.81 -10.42 -2.32
N ILE A 115 -4.84 -9.87 -2.97
CA ILE A 115 -5.94 -10.66 -3.56
C ILE A 115 -5.42 -11.62 -4.63
N LEU A 116 -4.56 -11.13 -5.53
CA LEU A 116 -4.03 -11.89 -6.66
C LEU A 116 -3.21 -13.10 -6.22
N ILE A 117 -2.48 -12.99 -5.10
CA ILE A 117 -1.70 -14.11 -4.54
C ILE A 117 -2.58 -15.03 -3.68
N ALA A 118 -3.44 -14.46 -2.83
CA ALA A 118 -4.24 -15.22 -1.88
C ALA A 118 -5.36 -16.04 -2.55
N LEU A 119 -6.00 -15.48 -3.58
CA LEU A 119 -7.15 -16.10 -4.23
C LEU A 119 -6.79 -17.45 -4.91
N PRO A 120 -5.75 -17.56 -5.74
CA PRO A 120 -5.37 -18.84 -6.34
C PRO A 120 -4.95 -19.87 -5.30
N LEU A 121 -4.23 -19.45 -4.25
CA LEU A 121 -3.82 -20.34 -3.17
C LEU A 121 -5.03 -20.93 -2.44
N TYR A 122 -6.01 -20.08 -2.10
CA TYR A 122 -7.26 -20.54 -1.49
C TYR A 122 -8.01 -21.51 -2.41
N ILE A 123 -8.23 -21.13 -3.67
CA ILE A 123 -8.97 -21.96 -4.64
C ILE A 123 -8.29 -23.32 -4.81
N PHE A 124 -6.98 -23.34 -5.01
CA PHE A 124 -6.23 -24.57 -5.22
C PHE A 124 -6.36 -25.54 -4.03
N HIS A 125 -6.11 -25.06 -2.81
CA HIS A 125 -6.18 -25.90 -1.62
C HIS A 125 -7.61 -26.36 -1.33
N TRP A 126 -8.59 -25.47 -1.52
CA TRP A 126 -10.00 -25.79 -1.31
C TRP A 126 -10.51 -26.84 -2.31
N VAL A 127 -10.11 -26.76 -3.58
CA VAL A 127 -10.45 -27.76 -4.60
C VAL A 127 -9.91 -29.14 -4.22
N ILE A 128 -8.68 -29.22 -3.69
CA ILE A 128 -8.10 -30.49 -3.22
C ILE A 128 -8.91 -31.05 -2.04
N ILE A 129 -9.20 -30.22 -1.03
CA ILE A 129 -10.03 -30.63 0.13
C ILE A 129 -11.39 -31.17 -0.33
N LYS A 130 -12.06 -30.46 -1.26
CA LYS A 130 -13.37 -30.86 -1.79
C LYS A 130 -13.30 -32.20 -2.55
N LYS A 131 -12.24 -32.42 -3.33
CA LYS A 131 -12.01 -33.70 -4.03
C LYS A 131 -11.75 -34.85 -3.04
N GLU A 132 -10.99 -34.61 -1.98
CA GLU A 132 -10.71 -35.62 -0.96
C GLU A 132 -11.93 -35.99 -0.11
N LYS A 133 -12.79 -35.00 0.21
CA LYS A 133 -14.08 -35.26 0.89
C LYS A 133 -15.04 -36.09 0.05
N LYS A 134 -15.04 -35.95 -1.28
CA LYS A 134 -15.89 -36.74 -2.20
C LYS A 134 -15.41 -38.18 -2.41
N ARG A 135 -14.14 -38.47 -2.13
CA ARG A 135 -13.52 -39.80 -2.29
C ARG A 135 -13.56 -40.63 -1.01
N LYS A 136 -13.99 -40.04 0.11
CA LYS A 136 -14.32 -40.73 1.36
C LYS A 136 -15.82 -40.97 1.39
#